data_AF-A0A2T3ZG95-F1
#
_entry.id   AF-A0A2T3ZG95-F1
#
_cell.length_a   1.000
_cell.length_b   1.000
_cell.length_c   1.000
_cell.angle_alpha   90.00
_cell.angle_beta   90.00
_cell.angle_gamma   90.00
#
_symmetry.space_group_name_H-M   'P 1'
#
loop_
_entity.id
_entity.type
_entity.pdbx_description
1 polymer ?
#
loop_
_entity_poly.entity_id
_entity_poly.type
_entity_poly.pdbx_seq_one_letter_code
_entity_poly.pdbx_strand_id
1 'polypeptide(L)'
;MAVQQVLALQELPTEMDIDDDTQASVYDACTLEQIEAGGTYQFMHSTPPDIDLNLLQSIIQPNALPFFECHCQEIHDFWSWLVRKTSIPADVAINDPIITSAFTIIDDAILHSGEYFWRSRLAYVQLTRVLIAIKSIIARRGRQRRRVGQGNASILIDLYVKAQVEPFSPKVLRQKVQNRVRVAKRWADLISGSIFIATAYNDKAEMLM
;
A
#
# COMPACT_ATOMS: atom_id res chain seq x y z
N MET A 1 -55.98 10.75 9.86
CA MET A 1 -54.94 9.84 9.35
C MET A 1 -53.60 10.56 9.36
N ALA A 2 -52.80 10.36 10.39
CA ALA A 2 -51.41 10.81 10.44
C ALA A 2 -50.67 9.80 11.31
N VAL A 3 -49.94 8.89 10.67
CA VAL A 3 -49.07 7.92 11.35
C VAL A 3 -47.72 8.61 11.54
N GLN A 4 -47.37 8.84 12.80
CA GLN A 4 -46.08 9.36 13.21
C GLN A 4 -45.24 8.15 13.63
N GLN A 5 -44.35 7.69 12.75
CA GLN A 5 -43.37 6.67 13.07
C GLN A 5 -42.12 7.34 13.66
N VAL A 6 -41.97 7.19 14.97
CA VAL A 6 -40.71 7.33 15.70
C VAL A 6 -40.04 5.96 15.66
N LEU A 7 -38.83 5.86 15.12
CA LEU A 7 -38.00 4.66 15.24
C LEU A 7 -36.51 5.05 15.34
N ALA A 8 -36.07 5.01 16.60
CA ALA A 8 -34.76 4.63 17.12
C ALA A 8 -33.50 4.97 16.32
N LEU A 9 -32.77 5.97 16.82
CA LEU A 9 -31.32 6.08 16.67
C LEU A 9 -30.66 4.95 17.46
N GLN A 10 -30.07 3.99 16.77
CA GLN A 10 -29.18 3.00 17.36
C GLN A 10 -27.74 3.51 17.17
N GLU A 11 -27.18 4.09 18.24
CA GLU A 11 -25.78 4.47 18.31
C GLU A 11 -24.92 3.18 18.35
N LEU A 12 -23.94 3.09 17.45
CA LEU A 12 -22.90 2.06 17.46
C LEU A 12 -21.56 2.72 17.84
N PRO A 13 -20.73 2.06 18.67
CA PRO A 13 -19.55 2.70 19.25
C PRO A 13 -18.47 2.95 18.19
N THR A 14 -17.99 4.19 18.12
CA THR A 14 -16.79 4.55 17.37
C THR A 14 -15.61 4.55 18.35
N GLU A 15 -15.00 3.39 18.54
CA GLU A 15 -13.62 3.32 19.01
C GLU A 15 -12.89 2.31 18.12
N MET A 16 -11.94 2.81 17.33
CA MET A 16 -10.98 1.98 16.65
C MET A 16 -9.62 2.62 16.90
N ASP A 17 -8.96 2.11 17.93
CA ASP A 17 -7.57 2.38 18.25
C ASP A 17 -6.72 2.09 17.02
N ILE A 18 -5.94 3.09 16.63
CA ILE A 18 -4.88 2.93 15.64
C ILE A 18 -3.63 2.77 16.48
N ASP A 19 -3.17 1.52 16.63
CA ASP A 19 -1.91 1.20 17.27
C ASP A 19 -0.77 2.03 16.66
N ASP A 20 -0.28 2.95 17.48
CA ASP A 20 0.96 3.70 17.30
C ASP A 20 2.06 2.83 17.94
N ASP A 21 2.68 1.96 17.13
CA ASP A 21 4.10 1.57 17.24
C ASP A 21 4.37 0.25 16.50
N THR A 22 5.11 0.33 15.39
CA THR A 22 6.19 -0.61 15.09
C THR A 22 7.14 0.08 14.11
N GLN A 23 8.14 0.76 14.66
CA GLN A 23 9.36 1.06 13.93
C GLN A 23 10.23 -0.20 13.92
N ALA A 24 10.41 -0.79 12.74
CA ALA A 24 11.57 -1.61 12.42
C ALA A 24 11.78 -1.55 10.91
N SER A 25 12.53 -0.54 10.47
CA SER A 25 13.12 -0.46 9.14
C SER A 25 14.61 -0.30 9.35
N VAL A 26 15.36 -1.38 9.24
CA VAL A 26 16.74 -1.34 8.74
C VAL A 26 16.99 -2.66 8.01
N TYR A 27 17.15 -2.56 6.69
CA TYR A 27 17.97 -3.45 5.89
C TYR A 27 19.33 -3.55 6.55
N ASP A 28 19.67 -4.70 7.12
CA ASP A 28 21.04 -4.96 7.53
C ASP A 28 21.71 -5.92 6.53
N ALA A 29 22.95 -5.54 6.20
CA ALA A 29 23.68 -6.01 5.06
C ALA A 29 23.96 -7.52 5.11
N CYS A 30 23.88 -8.15 3.94
CA CYS A 30 24.44 -9.46 3.67
C CYS A 30 25.95 -9.39 3.91
N THR A 31 26.39 -9.77 5.12
CA THR A 31 27.79 -9.98 5.46
C THR A 31 27.95 -11.46 5.74
N LEU A 32 28.48 -12.19 4.75
CA LEU A 32 28.97 -13.55 4.92
C LEU A 32 30.27 -13.46 5.71
N GLU A 33 30.21 -13.60 7.02
CA GLU A 33 31.35 -14.02 7.83
C GLU A 33 31.10 -15.43 8.37
N GLN A 34 32.02 -16.32 8.00
CA GLN A 34 32.14 -17.66 8.53
C GLN A 34 32.39 -17.57 10.04
N ILE A 35 31.50 -18.17 10.83
CA ILE A 35 31.80 -18.51 12.22
C ILE A 35 31.54 -20.00 12.39
N GLU A 36 32.64 -20.74 12.44
CA GLU A 36 32.69 -22.11 12.93
C GLU A 36 32.42 -22.16 14.44
N ALA A 37 31.87 -23.31 14.85
CA ALA A 37 31.90 -23.90 16.19
C ALA A 37 31.02 -23.31 17.31
N GLY A 38 29.96 -24.06 17.63
CA GLY A 38 29.64 -24.37 19.03
C GLY A 38 28.64 -23.47 19.73
N GLY A 39 27.39 -23.42 19.25
CA GLY A 39 26.28 -22.84 20.00
C GLY A 39 24.97 -23.51 19.63
N THR A 40 24.43 -24.35 20.51
CA THR A 40 23.11 -24.95 20.36
C THR A 40 22.05 -23.86 20.56
N TYR A 41 21.67 -23.18 19.49
CA TYR A 41 20.52 -22.28 19.50
C TYR A 41 19.26 -23.14 19.59
N GLN A 42 18.65 -23.19 20.77
CA GLN A 42 17.26 -23.61 20.92
C GLN A 42 16.39 -22.60 20.17
N PHE A 43 16.11 -22.90 18.92
CA PHE A 43 15.04 -22.24 18.18
C PHE A 43 13.75 -22.48 18.97
N MET A 44 13.17 -21.41 19.52
CA MET A 44 11.79 -21.44 19.96
C MET A 44 10.97 -21.95 18.77
N HIS A 45 10.36 -23.12 18.93
CA HIS A 45 9.42 -23.68 17.97
C HIS A 45 8.17 -22.79 17.95
N SER A 46 8.23 -21.65 17.29
CA SER A 46 7.05 -21.05 16.70
C SER A 46 6.56 -22.06 15.66
N THR A 47 5.45 -22.73 15.96
CA THR A 47 4.73 -23.53 14.97
C THR A 47 4.57 -22.66 13.72
N PRO A 48 5.03 -23.10 12.54
CA PRO A 48 4.82 -22.33 11.32
C PRO A 48 3.31 -22.10 11.19
N PRO A 49 2.88 -20.88 10.80
CA PRO A 49 1.47 -20.64 10.55
C PRO A 49 0.95 -21.75 9.62
N ASP A 50 -0.22 -22.29 9.94
CA ASP A 50 -0.86 -23.34 9.15
C ASP A 50 -1.28 -22.70 7.83
N ILE A 51 -0.35 -22.67 6.88
CA ILE A 51 -0.54 -22.04 5.58
C ILE A 51 -1.44 -22.98 4.79
N ASP A 52 -2.66 -22.52 4.49
CA ASP A 52 -3.55 -23.23 3.59
C ASP A 52 -2.98 -23.23 2.16
N LEU A 53 -2.26 -24.32 1.85
CA LEU A 53 -1.65 -24.55 0.55
C LEU A 53 -2.70 -24.59 -0.57
N ASN A 54 -3.94 -24.99 -0.29
CA ASN A 54 -5.00 -25.01 -1.29
C ASN A 54 -5.42 -23.59 -1.65
N LEU A 55 -5.51 -22.70 -0.66
CA LEU A 55 -5.76 -21.28 -0.87
C LEU A 55 -4.64 -20.65 -1.71
N LEU A 56 -3.37 -20.89 -1.35
CA LEU A 56 -2.23 -20.36 -2.09
C LEU A 56 -2.19 -20.86 -3.55
N GLN A 57 -2.41 -22.15 -3.77
CA GLN A 57 -2.49 -22.71 -5.13
C GLN A 57 -3.64 -22.10 -5.94
N SER A 58 -4.75 -21.75 -5.28
CA SER A 58 -5.91 -21.17 -5.96
C SER A 58 -5.70 -19.73 -6.45
N ILE A 59 -4.76 -18.99 -5.84
CA ILE A 59 -4.48 -17.57 -6.16
C ILE A 59 -3.22 -17.36 -7.01
N ILE A 60 -2.39 -18.39 -7.18
CA ILE A 60 -1.23 -18.34 -8.07
C ILE A 60 -1.66 -18.77 -9.47
N GLN A 61 -1.19 -18.06 -10.50
CA GLN A 61 -1.42 -18.44 -11.89
C GLN A 61 -0.59 -19.71 -12.21
N PRO A 62 -1.20 -20.77 -12.76
CA PRO A 62 -0.49 -22.02 -13.07
C PRO A 62 0.64 -21.82 -14.11
N ASN A 63 0.54 -20.78 -14.95
CA ASN A 63 1.53 -20.42 -15.96
C ASN A 63 2.29 -19.12 -15.59
N ALA A 64 2.45 -18.81 -14.30
CA ALA A 64 3.08 -17.57 -13.84
C ALA A 64 4.46 -17.32 -14.46
N LEU A 65 5.31 -18.35 -14.53
CA LEU A 65 6.66 -18.21 -15.10
C LEU A 65 6.64 -17.99 -16.62
N PRO A 66 5.98 -18.83 -17.45
CA PRO A 66 5.82 -18.56 -18.88
C PRO A 66 5.17 -17.20 -19.18
N PHE A 67 4.17 -16.80 -18.39
CA PHE A 67 3.53 -15.50 -18.53
C PHE A 67 4.51 -14.36 -18.26
N PHE A 68 5.27 -14.44 -17.16
CA PHE A 68 6.27 -13.43 -16.84
C PHE A 68 7.35 -13.35 -17.90
N GLU A 69 7.88 -14.47 -18.39
CA GLU A 69 8.90 -14.47 -19.44
C GLU A 69 8.41 -13.81 -20.73
N CYS A 70 7.16 -14.09 -21.12
CA CYS A 70 6.52 -13.50 -22.30
C CYS A 70 6.36 -11.97 -22.18
N HIS A 71 6.04 -11.46 -20.99
CA HIS A 71 5.76 -10.05 -20.76
C HIS A 71 6.86 -9.28 -20.02
N CYS A 72 8.01 -9.92 -19.73
CA CYS A 72 9.01 -9.39 -18.78
C CYS A 72 9.47 -7.96 -19.13
N GLN A 73 9.70 -7.70 -20.41
CA GLN A 73 10.13 -6.39 -20.90
C GLN A 73 9.03 -5.33 -20.70
N GLU A 74 7.79 -5.65 -21.06
CA GLU A 74 6.65 -4.75 -20.89
C GLU A 74 6.43 -4.39 -19.41
N ILE A 75 6.51 -5.40 -18.54
CA ILE A 75 6.31 -5.21 -17.11
C ILE A 75 7.46 -4.36 -16.53
N HIS A 76 8.70 -4.66 -16.93
CA HIS A 76 9.87 -3.90 -16.51
C HIS A 76 9.79 -2.43 -16.97
N ASP A 77 9.39 -2.18 -18.21
CA ASP A 77 9.28 -0.84 -18.77
C ASP A 77 8.18 -0.04 -18.09
N PHE A 78 7.02 -0.65 -17.87
CA PHE A 78 5.95 -0.06 -17.07
C PHE A 78 6.42 0.28 -15.65
N TRP A 79 7.04 -0.67 -14.96
CA TRP A 79 7.52 -0.47 -13.60
C TRP A 79 8.55 0.66 -13.54
N SER A 80 9.51 0.64 -14.44
CA SER A 80 10.56 1.65 -14.53
C SER A 80 10.00 3.03 -14.88
N TRP A 81 8.98 3.11 -15.74
CA TRP A 81 8.28 4.36 -16.04
C TRP A 81 7.54 4.89 -14.80
N LEU A 82 6.77 4.02 -14.13
CA LEU A 82 5.96 4.38 -12.98
C LEU A 82 6.83 4.90 -11.84
N VAL A 83 7.89 4.17 -11.49
CA VAL A 83 8.84 4.57 -10.43
C VAL A 83 9.48 5.91 -10.75
N ARG A 84 9.93 6.12 -12.01
CA ARG A 84 10.55 7.39 -12.42
C ARG A 84 9.58 8.57 -12.35
N LYS A 85 8.33 8.38 -12.78
CA LYS A 85 7.31 9.44 -12.83
C LYS A 85 6.74 9.82 -11.46
N THR A 86 6.88 8.94 -10.47
CA THR A 86 6.27 9.12 -9.14
C THR A 86 7.32 9.24 -8.03
N SER A 87 8.59 9.39 -8.40
CA SER A 87 9.68 9.61 -7.43
C SER A 87 9.54 10.99 -6.79
N ILE A 88 9.58 11.03 -5.46
CA ILE A 88 9.44 12.26 -4.68
C ILE A 88 10.79 12.57 -4.01
N PRO A 89 11.47 13.66 -4.40
CA PRO A 89 12.69 14.09 -3.73
C PRO A 89 12.43 14.46 -2.25
N ALA A 90 13.43 14.20 -1.39
CA ALA A 90 13.27 14.30 0.06
C ALA A 90 13.11 15.74 0.60
N ASP A 91 13.47 16.74 -0.20
CA ASP A 91 13.45 18.17 0.12
C ASP A 91 12.20 18.91 -0.37
N VAL A 92 11.34 18.23 -1.13
CA VAL A 92 10.11 18.77 -1.72
C VAL A 92 9.17 19.38 -0.68
N ALA A 93 8.49 20.47 -1.06
CA ALA A 93 7.48 21.13 -0.23
C ALA A 93 6.23 20.27 -0.07
N ILE A 94 5.58 20.30 1.11
CA ILE A 94 4.36 19.51 1.38
C ILE A 94 3.24 19.81 0.38
N ASN A 95 3.16 21.05 -0.12
CA ASN A 95 2.15 21.47 -1.09
C ASN A 95 2.71 21.56 -2.52
N ASP A 96 3.84 20.90 -2.78
CA ASP A 96 4.44 20.90 -4.11
C ASP A 96 3.58 20.11 -5.09
N PRO A 97 3.34 20.63 -6.32
CA PRO A 97 2.54 19.94 -7.32
C PRO A 97 3.08 18.56 -7.72
N ILE A 98 4.36 18.26 -7.48
CA ILE A 98 4.94 16.93 -7.71
C ILE A 98 4.22 15.86 -6.88
N ILE A 99 3.84 16.17 -5.63
CA ILE A 99 3.13 15.23 -4.75
C ILE A 99 1.75 14.90 -5.32
N THR A 100 1.00 15.93 -5.74
CA THR A 100 -0.33 15.72 -6.36
C THR A 100 -0.21 14.97 -7.68
N SER A 101 0.79 15.30 -8.51
CA SER A 101 1.02 14.62 -9.78
C SER A 101 1.37 13.14 -9.59
N ALA A 102 2.20 12.81 -8.59
CA ALA A 102 2.53 11.43 -8.28
C ALA A 102 1.29 10.61 -7.90
N PHE A 103 0.40 11.17 -7.06
CA PHE A 103 -0.86 10.51 -6.73
C PHE A 103 -1.75 10.30 -7.96
N THR A 104 -1.91 11.32 -8.80
CA THR A 104 -2.72 11.21 -10.03
C THR A 104 -2.19 10.12 -10.96
N ILE A 105 -0.88 10.05 -11.19
CA ILE A 105 -0.26 9.03 -12.07
C ILE A 105 -0.47 7.62 -11.51
N ILE A 106 -0.36 7.46 -10.18
CA ILE A 106 -0.58 6.17 -9.53
C ILE A 106 -2.04 5.76 -9.59
N ASP A 107 -2.97 6.67 -9.31
CA ASP A 107 -4.41 6.39 -9.39
C ASP A 107 -4.83 6.03 -10.81
N ASP A 108 -4.28 6.72 -11.81
CA ASP A 108 -4.51 6.41 -13.22
C ASP A 108 -4.05 4.98 -13.55
N ALA A 109 -2.86 4.59 -13.07
CA ALA A 109 -2.34 3.23 -13.25
C ALA A 109 -3.15 2.15 -12.50
N ILE A 110 -3.79 2.50 -11.36
CA ILE A 110 -4.68 1.60 -10.62
C ILE A 110 -6.02 1.44 -11.35
N LEU A 111 -6.61 2.54 -11.82
CA LEU A 111 -7.95 2.56 -12.40
C LEU A 111 -7.97 2.07 -13.85
N HIS A 112 -6.89 2.31 -14.61
CA HIS A 112 -6.76 1.96 -16.02
C HIS A 112 -5.79 0.79 -16.24
N SER A 113 -5.72 -0.16 -15.30
CA SER A 113 -4.87 -1.35 -15.40
C SER A 113 -5.25 -2.28 -16.57
N GLY A 114 -6.46 -2.12 -17.12
CA GLY A 114 -6.98 -2.94 -18.22
C GLY A 114 -7.09 -4.41 -17.80
N GLU A 115 -6.78 -5.32 -18.72
CA GLU A 115 -6.80 -6.78 -18.49
C GLU A 115 -5.59 -7.27 -17.66
N TYR A 116 -4.60 -6.41 -17.43
CA TYR A 116 -3.34 -6.77 -16.80
C TYR A 116 -3.30 -6.34 -15.32
N PHE A 117 -3.79 -7.22 -14.43
CA PHE A 117 -3.81 -6.99 -12.98
C PHE A 117 -2.43 -6.69 -12.37
N TRP A 118 -1.34 -7.14 -13.00
CA TRP A 118 0.01 -6.81 -12.54
C TRP A 118 0.29 -5.29 -12.55
N ARG A 119 -0.38 -4.51 -13.43
CA ARG A 119 -0.23 -3.05 -13.48
C ARG A 119 -0.78 -2.38 -12.23
N SER A 120 -2.00 -2.73 -11.82
CA SER A 120 -2.62 -2.17 -10.61
C SER A 120 -1.84 -2.58 -9.36
N ARG A 121 -1.37 -3.82 -9.28
CA ARG A 121 -0.54 -4.30 -8.16
C ARG A 121 0.77 -3.54 -8.03
N LEU A 122 1.50 -3.36 -9.12
CA LEU A 122 2.71 -2.55 -9.11
C LEU A 122 2.40 -1.08 -8.75
N ALA A 123 1.28 -0.54 -9.22
CA ALA A 123 0.82 0.78 -8.82
C ALA A 123 0.54 0.89 -7.31
N TYR A 124 -0.08 -0.13 -6.72
CA TYR A 124 -0.26 -0.23 -5.27
C TYR A 124 1.05 -0.32 -4.50
N VAL A 125 2.03 -1.09 -4.98
CA VAL A 125 3.38 -1.12 -4.39
C VAL A 125 4.02 0.27 -4.44
N GLN A 126 3.92 0.96 -5.57
CA GLN A 126 4.49 2.30 -5.71
C GLN A 126 3.75 3.34 -4.87
N LEU A 127 2.43 3.20 -4.71
CA LEU A 127 1.64 4.02 -3.79
C LEU A 127 2.22 3.92 -2.38
N THR A 128 2.48 2.71 -1.89
CA THR A 128 3.08 2.52 -0.56
C THR A 128 4.44 3.20 -0.44
N ARG A 129 5.30 3.13 -1.47
CA ARG A 129 6.60 3.83 -1.48
C ARG A 129 6.45 5.34 -1.43
N VAL A 130 5.52 5.90 -2.21
CA VAL A 130 5.18 7.32 -2.22
C VAL A 130 4.65 7.78 -0.86
N LEU A 131 3.74 7.01 -0.26
CA LEU A 131 3.19 7.30 1.06
C LEU A 131 4.27 7.33 2.15
N ILE A 132 5.23 6.40 2.11
CA ILE A 132 6.38 6.38 3.02
C ILE A 132 7.25 7.63 2.84
N ALA A 133 7.57 7.97 1.59
CA ALA A 133 8.36 9.17 1.28
C ALA A 133 7.69 10.44 1.80
N ILE A 134 6.39 10.64 1.53
CA ILE A 134 5.64 11.81 2.01
C ILE A 134 5.53 11.80 3.54
N LYS A 135 5.29 10.65 4.18
CA LYS A 135 5.26 10.54 5.64
C LYS A 135 6.59 11.01 6.25
N SER A 136 7.72 10.69 5.63
CA SER A 136 9.04 11.16 6.06
C SER A 136 9.20 12.68 5.92
N ILE A 137 8.70 13.27 4.82
CA ILE A 137 8.71 14.73 4.57
C ILE A 137 7.85 15.44 5.63
N ILE A 138 6.65 14.93 5.92
CA ILE A 138 5.75 15.46 6.96
C ILE A 138 6.42 15.38 8.33
N ALA A 139 7.03 14.24 8.66
CA ALA A 139 7.70 14.04 9.96
C ALA A 139 8.85 15.04 10.17
N ARG A 140 9.69 15.25 9.15
CA ARG A 140 10.80 16.23 9.19
C ARG A 140 10.32 17.66 9.40
N ARG A 141 9.18 18.03 8.81
CA ARG A 141 8.59 19.38 8.92
C ARG A 141 7.69 19.54 10.14
N GLY A 142 7.40 18.45 10.86
CA GLY A 142 6.46 18.32 11.97
C GLY A 142 6.73 19.17 13.23
N ARG A 143 7.63 20.16 13.18
CA ARG A 143 7.77 21.21 14.20
C ARG A 143 7.03 22.51 13.85
N GLN A 144 6.49 22.67 12.64
CA GLN A 144 5.77 23.89 12.26
C GLN A 144 4.25 23.65 12.10
N ARG A 145 3.47 24.36 12.94
CA ARG A 145 2.00 24.55 12.92
C ARG A 145 1.16 23.32 12.57
N ARG A 146 0.99 22.42 13.54
CA ARG A 146 -0.07 21.41 13.54
C ARG A 146 -1.37 22.00 14.09
N ARG A 147 -2.52 21.60 13.54
CA ARG A 147 -3.81 21.78 14.22
C ARG A 147 -3.91 20.76 15.37
N VAL A 148 -4.54 21.14 16.47
CA VAL A 148 -4.78 20.24 17.62
C VAL A 148 -5.53 19.00 17.12
N GLY A 149 -5.00 17.81 17.40
CA GLY A 149 -5.57 16.52 16.99
C GLY A 149 -5.19 16.00 15.59
N GLN A 150 -4.36 16.70 14.81
CA GLN A 150 -3.97 16.26 13.46
C GLN A 150 -2.60 15.56 13.47
N GLY A 151 -2.62 14.22 13.41
CA GLY A 151 -1.42 13.39 13.27
C GLY A 151 -0.86 13.34 11.84
N ASN A 152 0.37 12.83 11.68
CA ASN A 152 1.03 12.71 10.37
C ASN A 152 0.21 11.90 9.35
N ALA A 153 -0.49 10.85 9.81
CA ALA A 153 -1.36 10.04 8.97
C ALA A 153 -2.55 10.82 8.44
N SER A 154 -3.17 11.67 9.27
CA SER A 154 -4.28 12.54 8.83
C SER A 154 -3.83 13.53 7.77
N ILE A 155 -2.67 14.16 7.94
CA ILE A 155 -2.09 15.08 6.94
C ILE A 155 -1.85 14.37 5.62
N LEU A 156 -1.28 13.16 5.66
CA LEU A 156 -1.03 12.36 4.46
C LEU A 156 -2.32 12.03 3.70
N ILE A 157 -3.36 11.59 4.42
CA ILE A 157 -4.68 11.32 3.83
C ILE A 157 -5.29 12.59 3.25
N ASP A 158 -5.19 13.72 3.95
CA ASP A 158 -5.73 15.00 3.47
C ASP A 158 -5.01 15.48 2.19
N LEU A 159 -3.70 15.27 2.08
CA LEU A 159 -2.93 15.54 0.85
C LEU A 159 -3.40 14.65 -0.30
N TYR A 160 -3.58 13.37 -0.05
CA TYR A 160 -4.00 12.43 -1.08
C TYR A 160 -5.44 12.70 -1.53
N VAL A 161 -6.35 13.04 -0.59
CA VAL A 161 -7.73 13.49 -0.90
C VAL A 161 -7.71 14.77 -1.76
N LYS A 162 -6.85 15.74 -1.45
CA LYS A 162 -6.70 16.96 -2.27
C LYS A 162 -6.19 16.70 -3.68
N ALA A 163 -5.44 15.62 -3.89
CA ALA A 163 -4.96 15.23 -5.21
C ALA A 163 -6.04 14.56 -6.07
N GLN A 164 -7.19 14.18 -5.48
CA GLN A 164 -8.28 13.57 -6.23
C GLN A 164 -9.13 14.62 -6.94
N VAL A 165 -9.46 14.35 -8.21
CA VAL A 165 -10.33 15.20 -9.04
C VAL A 165 -11.78 14.67 -9.07
N GLU A 166 -12.05 13.54 -8.40
CA GLU A 166 -13.35 12.88 -8.47
C GLU A 166 -14.48 13.71 -7.81
N PRO A 167 -15.67 13.83 -8.43
CA PRO A 167 -16.78 14.65 -7.94
C PRO A 167 -17.59 13.95 -6.84
N PHE A 168 -16.93 13.40 -5.82
CA PHE A 168 -17.58 12.76 -4.68
C PHE A 168 -17.74 13.70 -3.49
N SER A 169 -18.66 13.37 -2.59
CA SER A 169 -18.72 14.05 -1.30
C SER A 169 -17.40 13.84 -0.54
N PRO A 170 -16.93 14.83 0.26
CA PRO A 170 -15.64 14.74 0.96
C PRO A 170 -15.50 13.48 1.82
N LYS A 171 -16.59 13.01 2.44
CA LYS A 171 -16.61 11.80 3.27
C LYS A 171 -16.35 10.54 2.44
N VAL A 172 -17.05 10.39 1.31
CA VAL A 172 -16.91 9.23 0.42
C VAL A 172 -15.52 9.21 -0.21
N LEU A 173 -15.02 10.38 -0.62
CA LEU A 173 -13.68 10.50 -1.20
C LEU A 173 -12.60 10.08 -0.21
N ARG A 174 -12.72 10.53 1.04
CA ARG A 174 -11.79 10.14 2.11
C ARG A 174 -11.82 8.63 2.38
N GLN A 175 -13.00 8.02 2.42
CA GLN A 175 -13.15 6.57 2.59
C GLN A 175 -12.50 5.78 1.45
N LYS A 176 -12.68 6.23 0.19
CA LYS A 176 -12.02 5.62 -0.97
C LYS A 176 -10.50 5.69 -0.88
N VAL A 177 -9.97 6.86 -0.56
CA VAL A 177 -8.52 7.07 -0.37
C VAL A 177 -7.99 6.16 0.73
N GLN A 178 -8.67 6.08 1.87
CA GLN A 178 -8.29 5.18 2.96
C GLN A 178 -8.33 3.70 2.52
N ASN A 179 -9.32 3.31 1.70
CA ASN A 179 -9.40 1.97 1.13
C ASN A 179 -8.20 1.68 0.22
N ARG A 180 -7.87 2.59 -0.70
CA ARG A 180 -6.70 2.47 -1.59
C ARG A 180 -5.40 2.32 -0.79
N VAL A 181 -5.21 3.13 0.25
CA VAL A 181 -4.04 3.03 1.15
C VAL A 181 -3.97 1.66 1.83
N ARG A 182 -5.10 1.12 2.29
CA ARG A 182 -5.14 -0.20 2.95
C ARG A 182 -4.78 -1.32 1.99
N VAL A 183 -5.38 -1.32 0.79
CA VAL A 183 -5.11 -2.29 -0.27
C VAL A 183 -3.65 -2.18 -0.74
N ALA A 184 -3.14 -0.95 -0.87
CA ALA A 184 -1.74 -0.69 -1.22
C ALA A 184 -0.76 -1.32 -0.24
N LYS A 185 -1.04 -1.21 1.07
CA LYS A 185 -0.21 -1.81 2.10
C LYS A 185 -0.21 -3.34 1.98
N ARG A 186 -1.39 -3.97 1.86
CA ARG A 186 -1.48 -5.43 1.72
C ARG A 186 -0.73 -5.95 0.49
N TRP A 187 -0.88 -5.28 -0.64
CA TRP A 187 -0.15 -5.64 -1.86
C TRP A 187 1.36 -5.43 -1.73
N ALA A 188 1.79 -4.33 -1.11
CA ALA A 188 3.21 -4.07 -0.87
C ALA A 188 3.84 -5.12 0.06
N ASP A 189 3.13 -5.53 1.11
CA ASP A 189 3.57 -6.57 2.03
C ASP A 189 3.65 -7.94 1.33
N LEU A 190 2.67 -8.28 0.50
CA LEU A 190 2.61 -9.56 -0.23
C LEU A 190 3.66 -9.66 -1.35
N ILE A 191 3.83 -8.60 -2.13
CA ILE A 191 4.70 -8.59 -3.32
C ILE A 191 6.15 -8.23 -2.94
N SER A 192 6.35 -7.47 -1.85
CA SER A 192 7.65 -6.93 -1.43
C SER A 192 8.38 -6.14 -2.53
N GLY A 193 7.65 -5.65 -3.54
CA GLY A 193 8.20 -4.97 -4.70
C GLY A 193 8.84 -5.88 -5.77
N SER A 194 8.65 -7.19 -5.69
CA SER A 194 9.05 -8.12 -6.76
C SER A 194 8.10 -8.03 -7.95
N ILE A 195 8.66 -7.69 -9.12
CA ILE A 195 7.90 -7.59 -10.37
C ILE A 195 7.31 -8.96 -10.76
N PHE A 196 8.07 -10.03 -10.54
CA PHE A 196 7.62 -11.40 -10.79
C PHE A 196 6.44 -11.77 -9.90
N ILE A 197 6.51 -11.49 -8.59
CA ILE A 197 5.43 -11.84 -7.66
C ILE A 197 4.16 -11.06 -8.00
N ALA A 198 4.27 -9.80 -8.45
CA ALA A 198 3.12 -9.02 -8.92
C ALA A 198 2.38 -9.69 -10.09
N THR A 199 3.10 -10.41 -10.96
CA THR A 199 2.50 -11.18 -12.07
C THR A 199 2.06 -12.59 -11.68
N ALA A 200 2.64 -13.17 -10.63
CA ALA A 200 2.40 -14.55 -10.27
C ALA A 200 0.98 -14.80 -9.73
N TYR A 201 0.33 -13.77 -9.18
CA TYR A 201 -1.04 -13.87 -8.69
C TYR A 201 -2.07 -13.79 -9.83
N ASN A 202 -3.16 -14.53 -9.71
CA ASN A 202 -4.31 -14.41 -10.62
C ASN A 202 -5.31 -13.38 -10.11
N ASP A 203 -6.42 -13.21 -10.83
CA ASP A 203 -7.52 -12.29 -10.51
C ASP A 203 -8.19 -12.57 -9.16
N LYS A 204 -8.26 -13.83 -8.72
CA LYS A 204 -8.85 -14.20 -7.42
C LYS A 204 -8.09 -13.58 -6.25
N ALA A 205 -6.80 -13.31 -6.41
CA ALA A 205 -6.02 -12.62 -5.38
C ALA A 205 -6.55 -11.20 -5.10
N GLU A 206 -7.13 -10.51 -6.09
CA GLU A 206 -7.76 -9.20 -5.88
C GLU A 206 -8.99 -9.28 -4.97
N MET A 207 -9.72 -10.39 -5.02
CA MET A 207 -10.93 -10.58 -4.20
C MET A 207 -10.63 -10.78 -2.71
N LEU A 208 -9.37 -11.08 -2.36
CA LEU A 208 -8.92 -11.28 -0.98
C LEU A 208 -8.41 -9.98 -0.32
N MET A 209 -8.30 -8.89 -1.08
CA MET A 209 -7.73 -7.61 -0.66
C MET A 209 -8.79 -6.58 -0.29
#